data_AF-A0A349YDD4-F1
#
_entry.id   AF-A0A349YDD4-F1
#
_cell.length_a   1.000
_cell.length_b   1.000
_cell.length_c   1.000
_cell.angle_alpha   90.00
_cell.angle_beta   90.00
_cell.angle_gamma   90.00
#
_symmetry.space_group_name_H-M   'P 1'
#
loop_
_entity.id
_entity.type
_entity.pdbx_description
1 polymer ?
#
loop_
_entity_poly.entity_id
_entity_poly.type
_entity_poly.pdbx_seq_one_letter_code
_entity_poly.pdbx_strand_id
1 'polypeptide(L)' 'WDVLAEPVQTVMKKYGIENAYEELKKLTRGQGGITKEDLHVFIRNLDIPKNAKKALLELTPHSYTGIAQKLAQNINK' A
#
# COMPACT_ATOMS: atom_id res chain seq x y z
N TRP A 1 5.61 6.12 -6.25
CA TRP A 1 4.50 5.29 -5.72
C TRP A 1 4.67 5.02 -4.22
N ASP A 2 5.60 5.75 -3.60
CA ASP A 2 6.09 5.53 -2.24
C ASP A 2 5.03 5.69 -1.16
N VAL A 3 4.06 6.58 -1.38
CA VAL A 3 2.94 6.79 -0.45
C VAL A 3 2.09 5.53 -0.23
N LEU A 4 2.12 4.58 -1.19
CA LEU A 4 1.42 3.30 -1.04
C LEU A 4 2.21 2.27 -0.24
N ALA A 5 3.44 2.57 0.19
CA ALA A 5 4.19 1.67 1.06
C ALA A 5 3.49 1.47 2.42
N GLU A 6 2.89 2.52 2.98
CA GLU A 6 2.18 2.45 4.27
C GLU A 6 0.96 1.50 4.23
N PRO A 7 -0.01 1.63 3.29
CA PRO A 7 -1.15 0.72 3.26
C PRO A 7 -0.74 -0.73 2.99
N VAL A 8 0.30 -0.95 2.17
CA VAL A 8 0.85 -2.29 1.94
C VAL A 8 1.42 -2.86 3.25
N GLN A 9 2.20 -2.07 4.00
CA GLN A 9 2.72 -2.47 5.30
C GLN A 9 1.61 -2.80 6.30
N THR A 10 0.57 -1.98 6.34
CA THR A 10 -0.57 -2.17 7.24
C THR A 10 -1.33 -3.46 6.92
N VAL A 11 -1.52 -3.78 5.64
CA VAL A 11 -2.11 -5.07 5.23
C VAL A 11 -1.19 -6.25 5.58
N MET A 12 0.12 -6.13 5.39
CA MET A 12 1.08 -7.17 5.78
C MET A 12 1.01 -7.46 7.28
N LYS A 13 0.98 -6.41 8.12
CA LYS A 13 0.82 -6.55 9.58
C LYS A 13 -0.51 -7.22 9.95
N LYS A 14 -1.61 -6.86 9.26
CA LYS A 14 -2.93 -7.47 9.47
C LYS A 14 -2.92 -8.99 9.25
N TYR A 15 -2.13 -9.47 8.30
CA TYR A 15 -2.02 -10.91 7.98
C TYR A 15 -0.84 -11.59 8.67
N GLY A 16 -0.16 -10.92 9.61
CA GLY A 16 0.91 -11.53 10.40
C GLY A 16 2.22 -11.75 9.63
N ILE A 17 2.44 -11.04 8.52
CA ILE A 17 3.72 -11.09 7.81
C ILE A 17 4.80 -10.41 8.67
N GLU A 18 5.76 -11.19 9.14
CA GLU A 18 6.92 -10.70 9.86
C GLU A 18 7.81 -9.82 8.97
N ASN A 19 8.54 -8.88 9.57
CA ASN A 19 9.51 -8.02 8.87
C ASN A 19 8.93 -7.15 7.74
N ALA A 20 7.63 -6.86 7.76
CA ALA A 20 6.96 -6.09 6.69
C ALA A 20 7.64 -4.76 6.36
N TYR A 21 8.11 -4.05 7.38
CA TYR A 21 8.85 -2.80 7.23
C TYR A 21 10.20 -3.01 6.53
N GLU A 22 10.96 -4.03 6.91
CA GLU A 22 12.29 -4.29 6.31
C GLU A 22 12.17 -4.77 4.86
N GLU A 23 11.16 -5.58 4.54
CA GLU A 23 10.87 -5.99 3.15
C GLU A 23 10.50 -4.78 2.27
N LEU A 24 9.66 -3.87 2.76
CA LEU A 24 9.34 -2.62 2.06
C LEU A 24 10.55 -1.67 1.97
N LYS A 25 11.41 -1.66 2.99
CA LYS A 25 12.64 -0.86 2.99
C LYS A 25 13.62 -1.36 1.94
N LYS A 26 13.72 -2.66 1.70
CA LYS A 26 14.53 -3.22 0.59
C LYS A 26 14.04 -2.71 -0.76
N LEU A 27 12.72 -2.59 -0.95
CA LEU A 27 12.11 -2.07 -2.18
C LEU A 27 12.41 -0.58 -2.41
N THR A 28 12.50 0.22 -1.34
CA THR A 28 12.75 1.67 -1.42
C THR A 28 14.24 2.05 -1.43
N ARG A 29 15.15 1.14 -1.04
CA ARG A 29 16.56 1.50 -0.80
C ARG A 29 17.34 1.64 -2.11
N GLY A 30 17.82 2.85 -2.38
CA GLY A 30 18.78 3.14 -3.44
C GLY A 30 18.18 3.34 -4.84
N GLN A 31 16.85 3.24 -5.00
CA GLN A 31 16.18 3.33 -6.31
C GLN A 31 15.57 4.70 -6.64
N GLY A 32 15.72 5.72 -5.77
CA GLY A 32 15.15 7.05 -6.01
C GLY A 32 13.61 7.12 -5.90
N GLY A 33 12.96 6.02 -5.53
CA GLY A 33 11.52 5.89 -5.30
C GLY A 33 10.99 4.55 -5.81
N ILE A 34 9.81 4.16 -5.34
CA ILE A 34 9.09 2.96 -5.79
C ILE A 34 8.31 3.30 -7.07
N THR A 35 8.48 2.49 -8.12
CA THR A 35 7.62 2.54 -9.32
C THR A 35 6.34 1.74 -9.13
N LYS A 36 5.37 1.90 -10.04
CA LYS A 36 4.14 1.09 -10.03
C LYS A 36 4.47 -0.39 -10.17
N GLU A 37 5.35 -0.68 -11.11
CA GLU A 37 5.73 -2.03 -11.53
C GLU A 37 6.39 -2.77 -10.38
N ASP A 38 7.33 -2.12 -9.69
CA ASP A 38 8.03 -2.68 -8.52
C ASP A 38 7.04 -3.03 -7.40
N LEU A 39 6.12 -2.11 -7.09
CA LEU A 39 5.10 -2.33 -6.07
C LEU A 39 4.16 -3.49 -6.45
N HIS A 40 3.73 -3.55 -7.72
CA HIS A 40 2.85 -4.62 -8.20
C HIS A 40 3.54 -5.99 -8.21
N VAL A 41 4.83 -6.06 -8.52
CA VAL A 41 5.62 -7.29 -8.40
C VAL A 41 5.71 -7.70 -6.93
N PHE A 42 6.01 -6.76 -6.03
CA PHE A 42 6.07 -7.01 -4.60
C PHE A 42 4.75 -7.57 -4.05
N ILE A 43 3.62 -6.90 -4.30
CA ILE A 43 2.29 -7.33 -3.82
C ILE A 43 1.91 -8.73 -4.32
N ARG A 44 2.26 -9.06 -5.57
CA ARG A 44 1.97 -10.39 -6.15
C ARG A 44 2.71 -11.51 -5.40
N ASN A 45 3.90 -11.23 -4.88
CA ASN A 45 4.73 -12.19 -4.16
C ASN A 45 4.38 -12.34 -2.67
N LEU A 46 3.55 -11.47 -2.10
CA LEU A 46 3.14 -11.58 -0.69
C LEU A 46 2.34 -12.85 -0.41
N ASP A 47 2.52 -13.48 0.74
CA ASP A 47 1.66 -14.60 1.18
C ASP A 47 0.42 -14.08 1.91
N ILE A 48 -0.50 -13.47 1.15
CA ILE A 48 -1.78 -12.94 1.65
C ILE A 48 -2.95 -13.41 0.77
N PRO A 49 -4.19 -13.43 1.31
CA PRO A 49 -5.38 -13.79 0.55
C PRO A 49 -5.54 -13.02 -0.78
N LYS A 50 -6.07 -13.68 -1.81
CA LYS A 50 -6.22 -13.12 -3.17
C LYS A 50 -7.02 -11.81 -3.20
N ASN A 51 -8.06 -11.71 -2.37
CA ASN A 51 -8.86 -10.49 -2.24
C ASN A 51 -8.05 -9.32 -1.68
N ALA A 52 -7.15 -9.57 -0.72
CA ALA A 52 -6.25 -8.55 -0.18
C ALA A 52 -5.22 -8.11 -1.21
N LYS A 53 -4.63 -9.05 -1.97
CA LYS A 53 -3.74 -8.70 -3.10
C LYS A 53 -4.47 -7.83 -4.13
N LYS A 54 -5.68 -8.23 -4.51
CA LYS A 54 -6.49 -7.49 -5.48
C LYS A 54 -6.76 -6.05 -5.01
N ALA A 55 -7.20 -5.89 -3.76
CA ALA A 55 -7.41 -4.56 -3.18
C ALA A 55 -6.14 -3.69 -3.20
N LEU A 56 -4.98 -4.26 -2.86
CA LEU A 56 -3.70 -3.55 -2.93
C LEU A 56 -3.27 -3.20 -4.36
N LEU A 57 -3.54 -4.06 -5.35
CA LEU A 57 -3.20 -3.83 -6.76
C LEU A 57 -4.12 -2.81 -7.45
N GLU A 58 -5.33 -2.60 -6.91
CA GLU A 58 -6.27 -1.58 -7.39
C GLU A 58 -5.98 -0.19 -6.79
N LEU A 59 -5.19 -0.11 -5.71
CA LEU A 59 -4.80 1.16 -5.11
C LEU A 59 -3.89 1.97 -6.04
N THR A 60 -4.15 3.27 -6.08
CA THR A 60 -3.30 4.27 -6.71
C THR A 60 -3.02 5.39 -5.72
N PRO A 61 -1.93 6.16 -5.88
CA PRO A 61 -1.69 7.34 -5.04
C PRO A 61 -2.88 8.31 -5.04
N HIS A 62 -3.59 8.43 -6.17
CA HIS A 62 -4.74 9.31 -6.31
C HIS A 62 -6.01 8.80 -5.60
N SER A 63 -6.20 7.48 -5.57
CA SER A 63 -7.34 6.86 -4.87
C SER A 63 -7.08 6.64 -3.37
N TYR A 64 -5.82 6.76 -2.92
CA TYR A 64 -5.45 6.59 -1.52
C TYR A 64 -5.68 7.85 -0.68
N THR A 65 -6.94 8.27 -0.59
CA THR A 65 -7.38 9.46 0.16
C THR A 65 -8.14 9.12 1.45
N GLY A 66 -8.33 7.85 1.76
CA GLY A 66 -9.04 7.39 2.96
C GLY A 66 -10.46 7.96 3.02
N ILE A 67 -10.82 8.53 4.17
CA ILE A 67 -12.14 9.16 4.38
C ILE A 67 -12.16 10.66 4.09
N ALA A 68 -11.14 11.21 3.40
CA ALA A 68 -10.99 12.66 3.19
C ALA A 68 -12.23 13.32 2.57
N GLN A 69 -12.80 12.71 1.51
CA GLN A 69 -14.00 13.22 0.85
C GLN A 69 -15.20 13.30 1.82
N LYS A 70 -15.39 12.25 2.63
CA LYS A 70 -16.47 12.18 3.61
C LYS A 70 -16.32 13.26 4.69
N LEU A 71 -15.09 13.47 5.17
CA LEU A 71 -14.79 14.51 6.15
C LEU A 71 -15.04 15.91 5.57
N ALA A 72 -14.57 16.17 4.34
CA ALA A 72 -14.77 17.46 3.68
C ALA A 72 -16.26 17.82 3.50
N GLN A 73 -17.10 16.84 3.13
CA GLN A 73 -18.54 17.05 3.00
C GLN A 73 -19.25 17.33 4.35
N ASN A 74 -18.70 16.84 5.46
CA ASN A 74 -19.28 17.04 6.79
C ASN A 74 -18.93 18.39 7.42
N ILE A 75 -18.00 19.17 6.85
CA ILE A 75 -17.65 20.51 7.38
C ILE A 75 -18.77 21.53 7.13
N ASN A 76 -19.55 21.36 6.07
CA ASN A 76 -20.62 22.29 5.67
C ASN A 76 -22.02 21.90 6.20
N LYS A 77 -22.09 20.99 7.19
CA LYS A 77 -23.32 20.64 7.89
C LYS A 77 -23.31 21.22 9.30
#